data_AF-A0A932YVX5-F1
#
_entry.id   AF-A0A932YVX5-F1
#
_cell.length_a   1.000
_cell.length_b   1.000
_cell.length_c   1.000
_cell.angle_alpha   90.00
_cell.angle_beta   90.00
_cell.angle_gamma   90.00
#
_symmetry.space_group_name_H-M   'P 1'
#
loop_
_entity.id
_entity.type
_entity.pdbx_description
1 polymer ?
#
loop_
_entity_poly.entity_id
_entity_poly.type
_entity_poly.pdbx_seq_one_letter_code
_entity_poly.pdbx_strand_id
1 'polypeptide(L)' 'MERASIAKNKLFLAAVVIALLNPIFSGLIIGLVMFTESELKREGRIVTAFAIIWGILALALLAKFRYLLAI' A
#
# COMPACT_ATOMS: atom_id res chain seq x y z
N MET A 1 -32.32 -4.13 -6.10
CA MET A 1 -31.48 -4.63 -4.98
C MET A 1 -30.11 -5.12 -5.46
N GLU A 2 -30.00 -5.75 -6.62
CA GLU A 2 -28.74 -6.28 -7.20
C GLU A 2 -27.64 -5.22 -7.46
N ARG A 3 -28.00 -4.02 -7.95
CA ARG A 3 -27.03 -2.94 -8.17
C ARG A 3 -26.35 -2.43 -6.88
N ALA A 4 -27.04 -2.52 -5.74
CA ALA A 4 -26.52 -2.06 -4.46
C ALA A 4 -25.46 -3.03 -3.88
N SER A 5 -25.59 -4.33 -4.11
CA SER A 5 -24.57 -5.31 -3.67
C SER A 5 -23.29 -5.19 -4.50
N ILE A 6 -23.41 -4.99 -5.82
CA ILE A 6 -22.26 -4.77 -6.71
C ILE A 6 -21.49 -3.49 -6.34
N ALA A 7 -22.21 -2.39 -6.05
CA ALA A 7 -21.59 -1.14 -5.63
C ALA A 7 -20.86 -1.26 -4.27
N LYS A 8 -21.44 -1.97 -3.30
CA LYS A 8 -20.78 -2.27 -2.02
C LYS A 8 -19.50 -3.08 -2.20
N ASN A 9 -19.52 -4.07 -3.11
CA ASN A 9 -18.34 -4.89 -3.39
C ASN A 9 -17.20 -4.07 -4.02
N LYS A 10 -17.51 -3.15 -4.92
CA LYS A 10 -16.53 -2.23 -5.53
C LYS A 10 -15.90 -1.28 -4.52
N LEU A 11 -16.71 -0.71 -3.60
CA LEU A 11 -16.21 0.17 -2.55
C LEU A 11 -15.35 -0.57 -1.54
N PHE A 12 -15.72 -1.80 -1.18
CA PHE A 12 -14.91 -2.65 -0.31
C PHE A 12 -13.56 -2.98 -0.96
N LEU A 13 -13.56 -3.36 -2.25
CA LEU A 13 -12.32 -3.61 -2.99
C LEU A 13 -11.44 -2.36 -3.06
N ALA A 14 -12.02 -1.19 -3.33
CA ALA A 14 -11.30 0.08 -3.32
C ALA A 14 -10.68 0.37 -1.94
N ALA A 15 -11.44 0.16 -0.85
CA ALA A 15 -10.94 0.34 0.51
C ALA A 15 -9.77 -0.61 0.82
N VAL A 16 -9.84 -1.87 0.39
CA VAL A 16 -8.76 -2.85 0.54
C VAL A 16 -7.51 -2.41 -0.24
N VAL A 17 -7.67 -1.98 -1.49
CA VAL A 17 -6.55 -1.48 -2.31
C VAL A 17 -5.91 -0.25 -1.66
N ILE A 18 -6.71 0.70 -1.20
CA ILE A 18 -6.21 1.90 -0.51
C ILE A 18 -5.45 1.51 0.77
N ALA A 19 -6.00 0.62 1.59
CA ALA A 19 -5.37 0.16 2.81
C ALA A 19 -4.02 -0.54 2.56
N LEU A 20 -3.90 -1.29 1.45
CA LEU A 20 -2.64 -1.95 1.06
C LEU A 20 -1.59 -0.97 0.53
N LEU A 21 -2.01 0.05 -0.21
CA LEU A 21 -1.11 1.06 -0.80
C LEU A 21 -0.67 2.13 0.20
N ASN A 22 -1.49 2.42 1.22
CA ASN A 22 -1.25 3.52 2.15
C ASN A 22 0.12 3.42 2.87
N PRO A 23 0.54 2.26 3.42
CA PRO A 23 1.85 2.13 4.06
C PRO A 23 3.04 2.41 3.13
N ILE A 24 2.88 2.17 1.82
CA ILE A 24 3.90 2.48 0.81
C ILE A 24 4.02 4.00 0.67
N PHE A 25 2.91 4.69 0.39
CA PHE A 25 2.92 6.13 0.19
C PHE A 25 3.32 6.88 1.47
N SER A 26 2.74 6.51 2.61
CA SER A 26 3.07 7.16 3.89
C SER A 26 4.52 6.93 4.28
N GLY A 27 5.05 5.70 4.11
CA GLY A 27 6.43 5.38 4.42
C GLY A 27 7.44 6.07 3.49
N LEU A 28 7.13 6.19 2.20
CA LEU A 28 7.97 6.95 1.26
C LEU A 28 7.97 8.44 1.57
N ILE A 29 6.81 9.04 1.84
CA ILE A 29 6.70 10.48 2.16
C ILE A 29 7.46 10.78 3.46
N ILE A 30 7.21 10.02 4.54
CA ILE A 30 7.90 10.23 5.81
C ILE A 30 9.41 9.96 5.68
N GLY A 31 9.80 8.91 4.96
CA GLY A 31 11.20 8.61 4.68
C GLY A 31 11.92 9.76 3.97
N LEU A 32 11.28 10.35 2.95
CA LEU A 32 11.79 11.53 2.23
C LEU A 32 11.94 12.75 3.14
N VAL A 33 10.95 13.03 3.99
CA VAL A 33 11.04 14.11 4.98
C VAL A 33 12.18 13.84 5.97
N MET A 34 12.34 12.61 6.46
CA MET A 34 13.45 12.26 7.35
C MET A 34 14.83 12.40 6.67
N PHE A 35 14.90 12.31 5.35
CA PHE A 35 16.16 12.51 4.63
C PHE A 35 16.62 13.97 4.55
N THR A 36 15.71 14.94 4.75
CA THR A 36 16.09 16.36 4.77
C THR A 36 16.82 16.73 6.05
N GLU A 37 16.59 15.99 7.14
CA GLU A 37 17.24 16.19 8.44
C GLU A 37 18.49 15.32 8.57
N SER A 38 19.66 15.92 8.82
CA SER A 38 20.93 15.17 8.91
C SER A 38 20.95 14.12 10.00
N GLU A 39 20.21 14.34 11.09
CA GLU A 39 20.14 13.45 12.24
C GLU A 39 19.23 12.24 11.99
N LEU A 40 18.24 12.35 11.11
CA LEU A 40 17.20 11.33 10.88
C LEU A 40 17.43 10.45 9.65
N LYS A 41 18.58 10.60 8.97
CA LYS A 41 18.89 9.85 7.74
C LYS A 41 18.94 8.33 7.94
N ARG A 42 19.18 7.85 9.17
CA ARG A 42 19.19 6.41 9.46
C ARG A 42 17.75 5.89 9.56
N GLU A 43 16.91 6.60 10.29
CA GLU A 43 15.48 6.36 10.48
C GLU A 43 14.76 6.43 9.14
N GLY A 44 15.03 7.46 8.33
CA GLY A 44 14.48 7.61 6.98
C GLY A 44 14.79 6.42 6.06
N ARG A 45 16.02 5.87 6.12
CA ARG A 45 16.37 4.63 5.41
C ARG A 45 15.56 3.43 5.88
N ILE A 46 15.40 3.28 7.19
CA ILE A 46 14.67 2.16 7.79
C ILE A 46 13.19 2.23 7.36
N VAL A 47 12.55 3.39 7.53
CA VAL A 47 11.14 3.61 7.16
C VAL A 47 10.93 3.39 5.66
N THR A 48 11.81 3.91 4.82
CA THR A 48 11.78 3.69 3.37
C THR A 48 11.93 2.21 3.01
N ALA A 49 12.84 1.49 3.68
CA ALA A 49 13.03 0.06 3.46
C ALA A 49 11.77 -0.75 3.82
N PHE A 50 11.12 -0.44 4.95
CA PHE A 50 9.84 -1.07 5.30
C PHE A 50 8.74 -0.77 4.27
N ALA A 51 8.66 0.46 3.76
CA ALA A 51 7.70 0.84 2.72
C ALA A 51 7.91 0.03 1.43
N ILE A 52 9.17 -0.15 1.01
CA ILE A 52 9.53 -0.96 -0.16
C ILE A 52 9.21 -2.44 0.07
N ILE A 53 9.61 -3.01 1.21
CA ILE A 53 9.31 -4.41 1.56
C ILE A 53 7.80 -4.65 1.55
N TRP A 54 7.03 -3.74 2.14
CA TRP A 54 5.58 -3.82 2.12
C TRP A 54 5.02 -3.77 0.69
N GLY A 55 5.54 -2.88 -0.16
CA GLY A 55 5.18 -2.84 -1.58
C GLY A 55 5.42 -4.16 -2.30
N ILE A 56 6.58 -4.79 -2.06
CA ILE A 56 6.89 -6.13 -2.62
C ILE A 56 5.89 -7.17 -2.12
N LEU A 57 5.58 -7.20 -0.83
CA LEU A 57 4.60 -8.13 -0.25
C LEU A 57 3.19 -7.90 -0.83
N ALA A 58 2.76 -6.65 -0.96
CA ALA A 58 1.47 -6.30 -1.54
C ALA A 58 1.36 -6.74 -3.01
N LEU A 59 2.41 -6.53 -3.80
CA LEU A 59 2.47 -7.00 -5.19
C LEU A 59 2.50 -8.53 -5.29
N ALA A 60 3.23 -9.21 -4.40
CA ALA A 60 3.25 -10.67 -4.33
C ALA A 60 1.87 -11.24 -3.97
N LEU A 61 1.16 -10.60 -3.04
CA LEU A 61 -0.22 -10.93 -2.68
C LEU A 61 -1.17 -10.73 -3.87
N LEU A 62 -1.07 -9.58 -4.55
CA LEU A 62 -1.83 -9.29 -5.77
C LEU A 62 -1.56 -10.33 -6.88
N ALA A 63 -0.30 -10.68 -7.11
CA ALA A 63 0.08 -11.71 -8.08
C ALA A 63 -0.46 -13.08 -7.69
N LYS A 64 -0.36 -13.44 -6.40
CA LYS A 64 -0.91 -14.69 -5.87
C LYS A 64 -2.43 -14.76 -5.99
N PHE A 65 -3.15 -13.66 -5.86
CA PHE A 65 -4.62 -13.63 -5.93
C PHE A 65 -5.15 -13.08 -7.26
N ARG A 66 -4.29 -12.98 -8.29
CA ARG A 66 -4.64 -12.48 -9.62
C ARG A 66 -5.84 -13.21 -10.23
N TYR A 67 -6.00 -14.50 -9.95
CA TYR A 67 -7.14 -15.31 -10.42
C TYR A 67 -8.47 -14.98 -9.72
N LEU A 68 -8.45 -14.37 -8.53
CA LEU A 68 -9.66 -13.86 -7.86
C LEU A 68 -10.04 -12.44 -8.33
N LEU A 69 -9.06 -11.71 -8.87
CA LEU A 69 -9.24 -10.37 -9.46
C LEU A 69 -9.54 -10.41 -10.97
N ALA A 70 -9.42 -11.57 -11.60
CA ALA A 70 -9.89 -11.81 -12.96
C ALA A 70 -11.42 -11.86 -12.97
N ILE A 71 -12.02 -10.67 -12.97
CA ILE A 71 -13.38 -10.43 -13.48
C ILE A 71 -13.30 -10.44 -15.01
#